data_AF-W5SYI1-F1
#
_entry.id   AF-W5SYI1-F1
#
_cell.length_a   1.000
_cell.length_b   1.000
_cell.length_c   1.000
_cell.angle_alpha   90.00
_cell.angle_beta   90.00
_cell.angle_gamma   90.00
#
_symmetry.space_group_name_H-M   'P 1'
#
loop_
_entity.id
_entity.type
_entity.pdbx_description
1 polymer ?
#
loop_
_entity_poly.entity_id
_entity_poly.type
_entity_poly.pdbx_seq_one_letter_code
_entity_poly.pdbx_strand_id
1 'polypeptide(L)'
;MNLFEKLSKLGMNLINAQLFRNLIDLDKSVGVHISKVNEKCIVEKVEYLKDKKELIYSDNCKFINVPFKVYEFSIGTYRVLKNYLRLRKGRELSNDEIEHLENVIRVINYTFDIQEQIDLIICNLQEFGSESNLSSLSLVS
;
A
#
# COMPACT_ATOMS: atom_id res chain seq x y z
N MET A 1 -27.18 -2.75 -4.15
CA MET A 1 -26.23 -1.72 -3.71
C MET A 1 -25.90 -0.83 -4.90
N ASN A 2 -26.24 0.46 -4.86
CA ASN A 2 -26.02 1.39 -5.97
C ASN A 2 -24.53 1.80 -6.06
N LEU A 3 -24.14 2.48 -7.14
CA LEU A 3 -22.75 2.89 -7.38
C LEU A 3 -22.17 3.69 -6.20
N PHE A 4 -22.92 4.68 -5.72
CA PHE A 4 -22.51 5.54 -4.62
C PHE A 4 -22.21 4.72 -3.36
N GLU A 5 -23.07 3.77 -3.02
CA GLU A 5 -22.87 2.89 -1.87
C GLU A 5 -21.58 2.06 -2.01
N LYS A 6 -21.26 1.54 -3.20
CA LYS A 6 -20.03 0.77 -3.45
C LYS A 6 -18.78 1.63 -3.21
N LEU A 7 -18.75 2.82 -3.81
CA LEU A 7 -17.65 3.77 -3.64
C LEU A 7 -17.52 4.24 -2.19
N SER A 8 -18.63 4.54 -1.54
CA SER A 8 -18.67 4.95 -0.12
C SER A 8 -18.10 3.87 0.79
N LYS A 9 -18.44 2.60 0.55
CA LYS A 9 -17.88 1.47 1.30
C LYS A 9 -16.37 1.35 1.11
N LEU A 10 -15.86 1.45 -0.12
CA LEU A 10 -14.43 1.41 -0.40
C LEU A 10 -13.69 2.59 0.26
N GLY A 11 -14.25 3.80 0.17
CA GLY A 11 -13.70 4.99 0.84
C GLY A 11 -13.65 4.84 2.36
N MET A 12 -14.71 4.29 2.97
CA MET A 12 -14.74 4.02 4.41
C MET A 12 -13.68 3.00 4.83
N ASN A 13 -13.52 1.92 4.06
CA ASN A 13 -12.48 0.92 4.30
C ASN A 13 -11.08 1.54 4.25
N LEU A 14 -10.83 2.40 3.26
CA LEU A 14 -9.55 3.11 3.12
C LEU A 14 -9.27 4.02 4.32
N ILE A 15 -10.25 4.83 4.75
CA ILE A 15 -10.12 5.72 5.91
C ILE A 15 -9.82 4.92 7.18
N ASN A 16 -10.52 3.81 7.40
CA ASN A 16 -10.32 2.97 8.58
C ASN A 16 -8.94 2.33 8.61
N ALA A 17 -8.44 1.86 7.46
CA ALA A 17 -7.08 1.33 7.34
C ALA A 17 -6.03 2.43 7.59
N GLN A 18 -6.16 3.59 6.97
CA GLN A 18 -5.19 4.70 7.10
C GLN A 18 -5.10 5.29 8.51
N LEU A 19 -6.19 5.24 9.27
CA LEU A 19 -6.23 5.67 10.67
C LEU A 19 -5.91 4.54 11.65
N PHE A 20 -5.50 3.38 11.15
CA PHE A 20 -5.27 2.15 11.91
C PHE A 20 -6.43 1.75 12.84
N ARG A 21 -7.66 2.08 12.45
CA ARG A 21 -8.88 1.72 13.22
C ARG A 21 -9.30 0.28 12.99
N ASN A 22 -9.01 -0.25 11.80
CA ASN A 22 -9.26 -1.65 11.46
C ASN A 22 -8.15 -2.14 10.51
N LEU A 23 -7.41 -3.16 10.96
CA LEU A 23 -6.30 -3.77 10.23
C LEU A 23 -6.58 -5.25 9.89
N ILE A 24 -7.78 -5.75 10.19
CA ILE A 24 -8.14 -7.17 10.02
C ILE A 24 -8.07 -7.59 8.55
N ASP A 25 -8.44 -6.68 7.64
CA ASP A 25 -8.49 -6.93 6.21
C ASP A 25 -7.13 -6.78 5.50
N LEU A 26 -6.07 -6.46 6.25
CA LEU A 26 -4.73 -6.31 5.68
C LEU A 26 -4.05 -7.67 5.49
N ASP A 27 -3.38 -7.85 4.35
CA ASP A 27 -2.53 -9.01 4.10
C ASP A 27 -1.31 -8.99 5.04
N LYS A 28 -1.34 -9.87 6.04
CA LYS A 28 -0.27 -9.99 7.04
C LYS A 28 1.03 -10.54 6.48
N SER A 29 1.01 -11.14 5.29
CA SER A 29 2.22 -11.62 4.61
C SER A 29 3.05 -10.50 4.00
N VAL A 30 2.47 -9.32 3.80
CA VAL A 30 3.13 -8.13 3.25
C VAL A 30 3.89 -7.38 4.34
N GLY A 31 5.12 -6.98 4.02
CA GLY A 31 5.94 -6.13 4.89
C GLY A 31 6.36 -6.77 6.20
N VAL A 32 6.55 -8.10 6.23
CA VAL A 32 6.97 -8.82 7.43
C VAL A 32 8.40 -8.47 7.79
N HIS A 33 8.65 -8.09 9.03
CA HIS A 33 9.98 -7.83 9.56
C HIS A 33 10.72 -9.14 9.85
N ILE A 34 11.99 -9.18 9.44
CA ILE A 34 12.91 -10.29 9.71
C ILE A 34 14.18 -9.71 10.30
N SER A 35 14.55 -10.19 11.49
CA SER A 35 15.83 -9.90 12.13
C SER A 35 16.56 -11.17 12.55
N LYS A 36 17.89 -11.08 12.68
CA LYS A 36 18.67 -12.11 13.37
C LYS A 36 18.38 -12.07 14.88
N VAL A 37 18.33 -13.25 15.51
CA VAL A 37 18.03 -13.40 16.94
C VAL A 37 19.09 -12.69 17.78
N ASN A 38 18.65 -11.94 18.81
CA ASN A 38 19.50 -11.18 19.74
C ASN A 38 20.36 -10.06 19.12
N GLU A 39 20.08 -9.66 17.89
CA GLU A 39 20.77 -8.55 17.22
C GLU A 39 19.97 -7.24 17.30
N LYS A 40 20.68 -6.12 17.41
CA LYS A 40 20.05 -4.80 17.48
C LYS A 40 19.53 -4.37 16.12
N CYS A 41 18.36 -3.72 16.13
CA CYS A 41 17.71 -3.20 14.92
C CYS A 41 18.17 -1.78 14.57
N ILE A 42 19.48 -1.56 14.44
CA ILE A 42 20.05 -0.25 14.11
C ILE A 42 19.86 0.05 12.62
N VAL A 43 19.42 1.26 12.27
CA VAL A 43 19.31 1.68 10.86
C VAL A 43 20.67 2.13 10.33
N GLU A 44 21.23 1.36 9.41
CA GLU A 44 22.56 1.58 8.82
C GLU A 44 22.45 2.09 7.37
N LYS A 45 21.51 1.51 6.63
CA LYS A 45 21.28 1.77 5.21
C LYS A 45 19.80 1.76 4.88
N VAL A 46 19.48 2.07 3.63
CA VAL A 46 18.14 1.90 3.05
C VAL A 46 18.33 1.39 1.64
N GLU A 47 18.21 0.09 1.48
CA GLU A 47 18.44 -0.62 0.22
C GLU A 47 17.21 -1.45 -0.12
N TYR A 48 16.81 -1.46 -1.38
CA TYR A 48 15.67 -2.25 -1.83
C TYR A 48 16.10 -3.21 -2.94
N LEU A 49 15.92 -4.51 -2.69
CA LEU A 49 16.20 -5.56 -3.65
C LEU A 49 14.92 -5.89 -4.42
N LYS A 50 14.77 -5.33 -5.61
CA LYS A 50 13.55 -5.44 -6.42
C LYS A 50 13.16 -6.89 -6.74
N ASP A 51 14.13 -7.73 -7.09
CA ASP A 51 13.88 -9.13 -7.46
C ASP A 51 13.37 -9.97 -6.28
N LYS A 52 13.81 -9.63 -5.07
CA LYS A 52 13.42 -10.32 -3.83
C LYS A 52 12.25 -9.66 -3.11
N LYS A 53 11.88 -8.43 -3.51
CA LYS A 53 10.90 -7.59 -2.80
C LYS A 53 11.28 -7.35 -1.33
N GLU A 54 12.56 -7.07 -1.10
CA GLU A 54 13.12 -6.89 0.25
C GLU A 54 13.59 -5.46 0.47
N LEU A 55 13.14 -4.83 1.56
CA LEU A 55 13.62 -3.55 2.05
C LEU A 55 14.59 -3.78 3.21
N ILE A 56 15.87 -3.59 2.96
CA ILE A 56 16.96 -3.83 3.90
C ILE A 56 17.35 -2.50 4.54
N TYR A 57 17.46 -2.49 5.87
CA TYR A 57 17.91 -1.30 6.60
C TYR A 57 19.15 -1.52 7.46
N SER A 58 19.56 -2.78 7.64
CA SER A 58 20.86 -3.19 8.19
C SER A 58 21.22 -4.59 7.69
N ASP A 59 22.44 -5.04 7.93
CA ASP A 59 22.86 -6.40 7.54
C ASP A 59 22.08 -7.51 8.30
N ASN A 60 21.46 -7.16 9.42
CA ASN A 60 20.72 -8.07 10.27
C ASN A 60 19.20 -7.89 10.18
N CYS A 61 18.69 -6.84 9.51
CA CYS A 61 17.28 -6.50 9.54
C CYS A 61 16.73 -6.04 8.19
N LYS A 62 15.57 -6.59 7.84
CA LYS A 62 14.85 -6.29 6.60
C LYS A 62 13.34 -6.47 6.76
N PHE A 63 12.59 -5.86 5.86
CA PHE A 63 11.19 -6.18 5.60
C PHE A 63 11.10 -6.98 4.31
N ILE A 64 10.41 -8.12 4.34
CA ILE A 64 10.20 -8.99 3.19
C ILE A 64 8.79 -8.80 2.63
N ASN A 65 8.55 -9.30 1.42
CA ASN A 65 7.27 -9.18 0.71
C ASN A 65 6.80 -7.73 0.62
N VAL A 66 7.71 -6.80 0.30
CA VAL A 66 7.40 -5.38 0.08
C VAL A 66 7.31 -5.16 -1.43
N PRO A 67 6.11 -5.02 -2.03
CA PRO A 67 5.98 -4.79 -3.47
C PRO A 67 6.69 -3.50 -3.90
N PHE A 68 7.21 -3.46 -5.13
CA PHE A 68 7.95 -2.29 -5.62
C PHE A 68 7.11 -1.00 -5.59
N LYS A 69 5.81 -1.08 -5.95
CA LYS A 69 4.87 0.04 -5.84
C LYS A 69 4.76 0.61 -4.42
N VAL A 70 4.88 -0.26 -3.41
CA VAL A 70 4.83 0.13 -1.99
C VAL A 70 6.14 0.79 -1.56
N TYR A 71 7.30 0.28 -2.01
CA TYR A 71 8.60 0.90 -1.75
C TYR A 71 8.76 2.28 -2.42
N GLU A 72 8.23 2.44 -3.63
CA GLU A 72 8.25 3.71 -4.37
C GLU A 72 7.15 4.69 -3.93
N PHE A 73 6.22 4.27 -3.06
CA PHE A 73 5.10 5.12 -2.65
C PHE A 73 5.57 6.44 -2.04
N SER A 74 4.99 7.53 -2.54
CA SER A 74 5.31 8.89 -2.14
C SER A 74 4.06 9.74 -1.95
N ILE A 75 4.09 10.61 -0.94
CA ILE A 75 3.12 11.68 -0.76
C ILE A 75 3.82 12.98 -1.15
N GLY A 76 3.46 13.53 -2.31
CA GLY A 76 4.25 14.59 -2.95
C GLY A 76 5.67 14.10 -3.25
N THR A 77 6.69 14.84 -2.82
CA THR A 77 8.10 14.45 -2.97
C THR A 77 8.60 13.53 -1.84
N TYR A 78 7.77 13.26 -0.83
CA TYR A 78 8.16 12.47 0.33
C TYR A 78 7.98 10.97 0.07
N ARG A 79 9.07 10.26 -0.20
CA ARG A 79 9.09 8.80 -0.30
C ARG A 79 8.97 8.16 1.08
N VAL A 80 7.82 7.58 1.38
CA VAL A 80 7.40 7.27 2.77
C VAL A 80 8.39 6.36 3.50
N LEU A 81 8.61 5.14 3.00
CA LEU A 81 9.49 4.16 3.66
C LEU A 81 10.95 4.61 3.66
N LYS A 82 11.41 5.15 2.53
CA LYS A 82 12.79 5.61 2.36
C LYS A 82 13.14 6.73 3.33
N ASN A 83 12.28 7.75 3.41
CA ASN A 83 12.51 8.88 4.30
C ASN A 83 12.31 8.50 5.77
N TYR A 84 11.32 7.65 6.08
CA TYR A 84 11.09 7.17 7.44
C TYR A 84 12.37 6.57 8.01
N LEU A 85 12.99 5.60 7.32
CA LEU A 85 14.24 4.94 7.74
C LEU A 85 15.44 5.89 7.71
N ARG A 86 15.58 6.73 6.68
CA ARG A 86 16.71 7.66 6.56
C ARG A 86 16.81 8.63 7.74
N LEU A 87 15.68 9.11 8.25
CA LEU A 87 15.61 9.99 9.43
C LEU A 87 15.99 9.27 10.74
N ARG A 88 16.09 7.94 10.73
CA ARG A 88 16.45 7.10 11.89
C ARG A 88 17.85 6.53 11.79
N LYS A 89 18.60 6.88 10.74
CA LYS A 89 19.95 6.34 10.50
C LYS A 89 20.84 6.58 11.73
N GLY A 90 21.53 5.53 12.16
CA GLY A 90 22.38 5.50 13.36
C GLY A 90 21.63 5.20 14.66
N ARG A 91 20.31 4.99 14.62
CA ARG A 91 19.50 4.66 15.80
C ARG A 91 18.89 3.27 15.69
N GLU A 92 18.65 2.64 16.83
CA GLU A 92 17.89 1.40 16.97
C GLU A 92 16.38 1.66 16.89
N LEU A 93 15.68 0.91 16.04
CA LEU A 93 14.22 0.91 16.01
C LEU A 93 13.68 0.11 17.20
N SER A 94 12.70 0.67 17.91
CA SER A 94 11.93 -0.10 18.89
C SER A 94 11.01 -1.12 18.21
N ASN A 95 10.55 -2.12 18.96
CA ASN A 95 9.54 -3.06 18.46
C ASN A 95 8.27 -2.35 17.99
N ASP A 96 7.83 -1.31 18.71
CA ASP A 96 6.67 -0.49 18.33
C ASP A 96 6.91 0.26 17.00
N GLU A 97 8.13 0.78 16.77
CA GLU A 97 8.47 1.42 15.50
C GLU A 97 8.52 0.42 14.34
N ILE A 98 9.00 -0.80 14.60
CA ILE A 98 9.03 -1.88 13.62
C ILE A 98 7.60 -2.28 13.25
N GLU A 99 6.75 -2.61 14.24
CA GLU A 99 5.35 -2.98 14.04
C GLU A 99 4.59 -1.86 13.31
N HIS A 100 4.82 -0.61 13.71
CA HIS A 100 4.25 0.55 13.03
C HIS A 100 4.65 0.57 11.56
N LEU A 101 5.92 0.34 11.23
CA LEU A 101 6.39 0.34 9.85
C LEU A 101 5.82 -0.84 9.04
N GLU A 102 5.66 -2.02 9.64
CA GLU A 102 4.94 -3.13 9.00
C GLU A 102 3.50 -2.72 8.64
N ASN A 103 2.78 -2.10 9.58
CA ASN A 103 1.41 -1.65 9.37
C ASN A 103 1.32 -0.56 8.29
N VAL A 104 2.28 0.38 8.26
CA VAL A 104 2.38 1.36 7.17
C VAL A 104 2.56 0.67 5.81
N ILE A 105 3.46 -0.31 5.71
CA ILE A 105 3.69 -1.07 4.46
C ILE A 105 2.40 -1.77 4.01
N ARG A 106 1.70 -2.44 4.94
CA ARG A 106 0.44 -3.14 4.66
C ARG A 106 -0.68 -2.18 4.24
N VAL A 107 -0.83 -1.04 4.90
CA VAL A 107 -1.84 -0.03 4.54
C VAL A 107 -1.58 0.61 3.19
N ILE A 108 -0.31 0.89 2.85
CA ILE A 108 0.04 1.36 1.50
C ILE A 108 -0.33 0.30 0.46
N ASN A 109 -0.03 -0.97 0.71
CA ASN A 109 -0.41 -2.05 -0.20
C ASN A 109 -1.93 -2.11 -0.40
N TYR A 110 -2.67 -2.12 0.71
CA TYR A 110 -4.13 -2.14 0.70
C TYR A 110 -4.76 -0.91 0.02
N THR A 111 -4.11 0.25 0.14
CA THR A 111 -4.51 1.46 -0.59
C THR A 111 -4.50 1.23 -2.09
N PHE A 112 -3.45 0.59 -2.62
CA PHE A 112 -3.41 0.26 -4.05
C PHE A 112 -4.51 -0.74 -4.44
N ASP A 113 -4.79 -1.72 -3.59
CA ASP A 113 -5.83 -2.72 -3.88
C ASP A 113 -7.24 -2.10 -3.88
N ILE A 114 -7.49 -1.09 -3.02
CA ILE A 114 -8.73 -0.30 -3.06
C ILE A 114 -8.77 0.59 -4.32
N GLN A 115 -7.66 1.25 -4.66
CA GLN A 115 -7.60 2.11 -5.85
C GLN A 115 -7.91 1.30 -7.11
N GLU A 116 -7.34 0.10 -7.25
CA GLU A 116 -7.62 -0.81 -8.37
C GLU A 116 -9.11 -1.22 -8.42
N GLN A 117 -9.73 -1.49 -7.27
CA GLN A 117 -11.17 -1.76 -7.21
C GLN A 117 -12.03 -0.56 -7.62
N ILE A 118 -11.62 0.65 -7.25
CA ILE A 118 -12.30 1.88 -7.67
C ILE A 118 -12.17 2.06 -9.19
N ASP A 119 -10.96 1.89 -9.73
CA ASP A 119 -10.69 2.00 -11.17
C ASP A 119 -11.57 1.01 -11.96
N LEU A 120 -11.66 -0.25 -11.52
CA LEU A 120 -12.54 -1.25 -12.14
C LEU A 120 -14.02 -0.84 -12.12
N ILE A 121 -14.50 -0.28 -11.01
CA ILE A 121 -15.88 0.20 -10.91
C ILE A 121 -16.11 1.36 -11.90
N ILE A 122 -15.16 2.28 -12.03
CA ILE A 122 -15.28 3.45 -12.90
C ILE A 122 -15.17 3.06 -14.38
N CYS A 123 -14.22 2.20 -14.75
CA CYS A 123 -14.06 1.72 -16.13
C CYS A 123 -15.32 0.99 -16.62
N ASN A 124 -15.90 0.11 -15.80
CA ASN A 124 -17.14 -0.59 -16.15
C ASN A 124 -18.30 0.38 -16.45
N LEU A 125 -18.38 1.54 -15.77
CA LEU A 125 -19.41 2.54 -16.06
C LEU A 125 -19.21 3.21 -17.43
N GLN A 126 -17.97 3.43 -17.84
CA GLN A 126 -17.66 4.08 -19.11
C GLN A 126 -18.05 3.19 -20.30
N GLU A 127 -17.88 1.88 -20.17
CA GLU A 127 -18.30 0.90 -21.19
C GLU A 127 -19.83 0.95 -21.43
N PHE A 128 -20.63 1.05 -20.37
CA PHE A 128 -22.10 1.23 -20.48
C PHE A 128 -22.49 2.59 -21.10
N GLY A 129 -21.72 3.65 -20.84
CA GLY A 129 -21.92 4.98 -21.41
C GLY A 129 -21.66 5.03 -22.93
N SER A 130 -20.74 4.21 -23.44
CA SER A 130 -20.50 4.08 -24.89
C SER A 130 -21.55 3.24 -25.61
N GLU A 131 -22.04 2.14 -25.03
CA GLU A 131 -23.02 1.26 -25.68
C GLU A 131 -24.42 1.88 -25.79
N SER A 132 -24.82 2.68 -24.79
CA SER A 132 -26.09 3.42 -24.80
C SER A 132 -26.16 4.54 -25.85
N ASN A 133 -25.01 5.01 -26.36
CA ASN A 133 -24.96 5.97 -27.46
C ASN A 133 -25.05 5.31 -28.85
N LEU A 134 -24.72 4.01 -28.99
CA LEU A 134 -24.86 3.32 -30.28
C LEU A 134 -26.31 2.90 -30.55
N SER A 135 -27.09 2.56 -29.52
CA SER A 135 -28.49 2.14 -29.68
C SER A 135 -29.40 3.31 -30.10
N SER A 136 -29.11 4.53 -29.68
CA SER A 136 -29.84 5.75 -30.07
C SER A 136 -29.53 6.22 -31.50
N LEU A 137 -28.38 5.87 -32.07
CA LEU A 137 -28.00 6.16 -33.45
C LEU A 137 -28.62 5.19 -34.48
N SER A 138 -28.99 3.97 -34.05
CA SER A 138 -29.59 2.94 -34.93
C SER A 138 -31.10 3.09 -35.19
N LEU A 139 -31.77 4.02 -34.50
CA LEU A 139 -33.21 4.29 -34.65
C LEU A 139 -33.52 5.50 -35.55
N VAL A 140 -32.49 6.09 -36.18
CA VAL A 140 -32.61 7.31 -37.02
C VAL A 140 -32.10 7.11 -38.45
N SER A 141 -32.00 5.85 -38.93
CA SER A 141 -31.68 5.52 -40.33
C SER A 141 -32.78 4.69 -40.95
#